data_AF-A0A8J8DDJ1-F1
#
_entry.id   AF-A0A8J8DDJ1-F1
#
_cell.length_a   1.000
_cell.length_b   1.000
_cell.length_c   1.000
_cell.angle_alpha   90.00
_cell.angle_beta   90.00
_cell.angle_gamma   90.00
#
_symmetry.space_group_name_H-M   'P 1'
#
loop_
_entity.id
_entity.type
_entity.pdbx_description
1 polymer ?
#
loop_
_entity_poly.entity_id
_entity_poly.type
_entity_poly.pdbx_seq_one_letter_code
_entity_poly.pdbx_strand_id
1 'polypeptide(L)'
;TIDTFFSIAKGGTAAIPGPFGSGKTVTQHQLAKWSDAQVVVYIGCGERGNEMTDVLEEFPKLKDPKTGKPLMERTVLIANTSNMPVAAREASIYTGITIAEYFRDMGYDVALMADSTSRWAEALREISGRLEEMPGEDGYPAYLASKIAEFY
;
A
#
# COMPACT_ATOMS: atom_id res chain seq x y z
N THR A 1 -2.22 -10.64 18.39
CA THR A 1 -1.08 -9.77 18.76
C THR A 1 -1.34 -8.33 18.41
N ILE A 2 -1.64 -8.00 17.14
CA ILE A 2 -1.96 -6.63 16.71
C ILE A 2 -3.10 -6.05 17.55
N ASP A 3 -4.27 -6.71 17.57
CA ASP A 3 -5.46 -6.17 18.25
C ASP A 3 -5.32 -5.95 19.77
N THR A 4 -4.42 -6.69 20.43
CA THR A 4 -4.27 -6.65 21.91
C THR A 4 -3.16 -5.71 22.37
N PHE A 5 -2.01 -5.72 21.69
CA PHE A 5 -0.80 -5.01 22.14
C PHE A 5 -0.44 -3.81 21.27
N PHE A 6 -0.82 -3.82 20.00
CA PHE A 6 -0.45 -2.81 19.00
C PHE A 6 -1.68 -2.44 18.17
N SER A 7 -2.77 -2.11 18.86
CA SER A 7 -4.03 -1.80 18.22
C SER A 7 -3.93 -0.49 17.44
N ILE A 8 -4.64 -0.46 16.31
CA ILE A 8 -4.68 0.69 15.41
C ILE A 8 -6.12 1.20 15.42
N ALA A 9 -6.30 2.48 15.73
CA ALA A 9 -7.62 3.12 15.65
C ALA A 9 -8.06 3.23 14.18
N LYS A 10 -9.37 3.29 13.93
CA LYS A 10 -9.89 3.59 12.57
C LYS A 10 -9.43 4.98 12.13
N GLY A 11 -8.88 5.07 10.92
CA GLY A 11 -8.21 6.28 10.43
C GLY A 11 -6.79 6.48 10.98
N GLY A 12 -6.30 5.59 11.83
CA GLY A 12 -4.92 5.57 12.28
C GLY A 12 -3.98 5.04 11.19
N THR A 13 -2.70 5.37 11.34
CA THR A 13 -1.63 4.96 10.43
C THR A 13 -0.70 3.97 11.13
N ALA A 14 -0.21 2.99 10.39
CA ALA A 14 0.73 1.99 10.91
C ALA A 14 1.74 1.59 9.84
N ALA A 15 2.95 1.25 10.29
CA ALA A 15 4.01 0.75 9.44
C ALA A 15 4.42 -0.66 9.92
N ILE A 16 4.70 -1.54 8.96
CA ILE A 16 5.21 -2.90 9.22
C ILE A 16 6.63 -2.99 8.65
N PRO A 17 7.64 -2.46 9.35
CA PRO A 17 9.03 -2.61 8.93
C PRO A 17 9.46 -4.06 9.13
N GLY A 18 10.26 -4.58 8.20
CA GLY A 18 10.79 -5.93 8.34
C GLY A 18 11.69 -6.34 7.18
N PRO A 19 12.60 -7.31 7.38
CA PRO A 19 13.47 -7.80 6.33
C PRO A 19 12.68 -8.51 5.21
N PHE A 20 13.33 -8.79 4.10
CA PHE A 20 12.75 -9.61 3.04
C PHE A 20 12.39 -11.01 3.57
N GLY A 21 11.23 -11.55 3.17
CA GLY A 21 10.76 -12.87 3.62
C GLY A 21 10.20 -12.94 5.04
N SER A 22 10.06 -11.81 5.76
CA SER A 22 9.51 -11.79 7.14
C SER A 22 7.98 -11.92 7.24
N GLY A 23 7.28 -12.10 6.12
CA GLY A 23 5.81 -12.25 6.12
C GLY A 23 5.03 -10.92 6.17
N LYS A 24 5.61 -9.82 5.70
CA LYS A 24 4.93 -8.50 5.58
C LYS A 24 3.65 -8.61 4.75
N THR A 25 3.75 -9.12 3.54
CA THR A 25 2.63 -9.33 2.62
C THR A 25 1.56 -10.25 3.21
N VAL A 26 1.98 -11.34 3.90
CA VAL A 26 1.05 -12.24 4.61
C VAL A 26 0.27 -11.48 5.70
N THR A 27 0.95 -10.62 6.45
CA THR A 27 0.31 -9.81 7.50
C THR A 27 -0.69 -8.82 6.90
N GLN A 28 -0.34 -8.16 5.80
CA GLN A 28 -1.24 -7.27 5.06
C GLN A 28 -2.45 -8.03 4.49
N HIS A 29 -2.28 -9.24 3.95
CA HIS A 29 -3.39 -10.08 3.48
C HIS A 29 -4.36 -10.44 4.61
N GLN A 30 -3.83 -10.76 5.80
CA GLN A 30 -4.68 -11.01 6.97
C GLN A 30 -5.44 -9.74 7.39
N LEU A 31 -4.81 -8.56 7.33
CA LEU A 31 -5.48 -7.29 7.61
C LEU A 31 -6.57 -6.99 6.57
N ALA A 32 -6.32 -7.18 5.27
CA ALA A 32 -7.34 -7.05 4.22
C ALA A 32 -8.53 -7.99 4.45
N LYS A 33 -8.28 -9.21 4.89
CA LYS A 33 -9.31 -10.21 5.11
C LYS A 33 -10.14 -9.97 6.38
N TRP A 34 -9.48 -9.70 7.50
CA TRP A 34 -10.10 -9.69 8.82
C TRP A 34 -10.39 -8.31 9.38
N SER A 35 -9.84 -7.25 8.79
CA SER A 35 -10.17 -5.88 9.22
C SER A 35 -11.66 -5.62 9.11
N ASP A 36 -12.15 -4.79 10.02
CA ASP A 36 -13.54 -4.41 10.05
C ASP A 36 -13.89 -3.29 9.04
N ALA A 37 -12.91 -2.84 8.25
CA ALA A 37 -13.10 -1.92 7.14
C ALA A 37 -14.11 -2.45 6.11
N GLN A 38 -14.86 -1.53 5.51
CA GLN A 38 -15.87 -1.83 4.49
C GLN A 38 -15.25 -1.87 3.09
N VAL A 39 -14.21 -1.08 2.86
CA VAL A 39 -13.46 -1.05 1.59
C VAL A 39 -11.97 -1.27 1.88
N VAL A 40 -11.32 -2.09 1.06
CA VAL A 40 -9.88 -2.30 1.09
C VAL A 40 -9.27 -1.69 -0.17
N VAL A 41 -8.23 -0.88 -0.02
CA VAL A 41 -7.43 -0.38 -1.14
C VAL A 41 -6.04 -0.95 -1.02
N TYR A 42 -5.64 -1.81 -1.95
CA TYR A 42 -4.32 -2.44 -1.97
C TYR A 42 -3.49 -1.84 -3.10
N ILE A 43 -2.32 -1.30 -2.75
CA ILE A 43 -1.39 -0.67 -3.68
C ILE A 43 -0.12 -1.51 -3.70
N GLY A 44 0.07 -2.25 -4.78
CA GLY A 44 1.33 -2.90 -5.11
C GLY A 44 2.25 -1.93 -5.85
N CYS A 45 3.23 -1.37 -5.15
CA CYS A 45 4.17 -0.38 -5.68
C CYS A 45 5.57 -0.96 -5.78
N GLY A 46 6.02 -1.24 -7.01
CA GLY A 46 7.37 -1.72 -7.28
C GLY A 46 7.64 -3.15 -6.82
N GLU A 47 6.59 -3.93 -6.57
CA GLU A 47 6.67 -5.33 -6.16
C GLU A 47 6.94 -6.26 -7.34
N ARG A 48 7.28 -7.52 -7.04
CA ARG A 48 7.54 -8.52 -8.09
C ARG A 48 6.22 -8.87 -8.77
N GLY A 49 6.25 -9.07 -10.09
CA GLY A 49 5.05 -9.44 -10.86
C GLY A 49 4.37 -10.71 -10.34
N ASN A 50 5.14 -11.65 -9.80
CA ASN A 50 4.60 -12.86 -9.18
C ASN A 50 3.77 -12.54 -7.93
N GLU A 51 4.24 -11.66 -7.05
CA GLU A 51 3.50 -11.27 -5.83
C GLU A 51 2.18 -10.58 -6.19
N MET A 52 2.18 -9.74 -7.24
CA MET A 52 0.95 -9.11 -7.73
C MET A 52 -0.01 -10.10 -8.38
N THR A 53 0.51 -11.13 -9.05
CA THR A 53 -0.29 -12.20 -9.63
C THR A 53 -0.91 -13.05 -8.52
N ASP A 54 -0.13 -13.36 -7.48
CA ASP A 54 -0.62 -14.10 -6.31
C ASP A 54 -1.79 -13.37 -5.64
N VAL A 55 -1.71 -12.04 -5.47
CA VAL A 55 -2.83 -11.23 -4.96
C VAL A 55 -4.07 -11.36 -5.84
N LEU A 56 -3.91 -11.22 -7.16
CA LEU A 56 -5.00 -11.33 -8.13
C LEU A 56 -5.63 -12.73 -8.16
N GLU A 57 -4.87 -13.78 -7.88
CA GLU A 57 -5.36 -15.15 -7.83
C GLU A 57 -5.96 -15.56 -6.49
N GLU A 58 -5.41 -15.05 -5.38
CA GLU A 58 -5.86 -15.38 -4.02
C GLU A 58 -7.09 -14.59 -3.61
N PHE A 59 -7.15 -13.29 -3.88
CA PHE A 59 -8.21 -12.42 -3.37
C PHE A 59 -9.62 -12.81 -3.85
N PRO A 60 -9.82 -13.30 -5.10
CA PRO A 60 -11.10 -13.86 -5.51
C PRO A 60 -11.48 -15.17 -4.81
N LYS A 61 -10.49 -15.95 -4.36
CA LYS A 61 -10.71 -17.23 -3.65
C LYS A 61 -10.96 -17.02 -2.16
N LEU A 62 -10.42 -15.94 -1.59
CA LEU A 62 -10.63 -15.57 -0.20
C LEU A 62 -12.06 -15.04 -0.02
N LYS A 63 -12.81 -15.68 0.88
CA LYS A 63 -14.14 -15.19 1.27
C LYS A 63 -14.02 -14.18 2.40
N ASP A 64 -14.73 -13.06 2.26
CA ASP A 64 -14.94 -12.10 3.31
C ASP A 64 -15.77 -12.76 4.44
N PRO A 65 -15.27 -12.76 5.69
CA PRO A 65 -15.98 -13.38 6.82
C PRO A 65 -17.33 -12.71 7.13
N LYS A 66 -17.55 -11.46 6.73
CA LYS A 66 -18.80 -10.72 7.00
C LYS A 66 -19.89 -11.05 5.98
N THR A 67 -19.52 -11.13 4.70
CA THR A 67 -20.48 -11.25 3.59
C THR A 67 -20.52 -12.64 2.96
N GLY A 68 -19.49 -13.46 3.19
CA GLY A 68 -19.31 -14.75 2.54
C GLY A 68 -18.96 -14.67 1.05
N LYS A 69 -18.86 -13.45 0.51
CA LYS A 69 -18.52 -13.17 -0.89
C LYS A 69 -17.01 -13.09 -1.10
N PRO A 70 -16.51 -13.16 -2.35
CA PRO A 70 -15.11 -12.92 -2.64
C PRO A 70 -14.61 -11.59 -2.08
N LEU A 71 -13.43 -11.58 -1.45
CA LEU A 71 -12.79 -10.39 -0.88
C LEU A 71 -12.57 -9.32 -1.96
N MET A 72 -12.38 -9.75 -3.21
CA MET A 72 -12.28 -8.88 -4.38
C MET A 72 -13.49 -7.96 -4.57
N GLU A 73 -14.70 -8.33 -4.12
CA GLU A 73 -15.89 -7.46 -4.27
C GLU A 73 -15.82 -6.17 -3.43
N ARG A 74 -14.98 -6.13 -2.39
CA ARG A 74 -14.76 -4.94 -1.56
C ARG A 74 -13.34 -4.39 -1.64
N THR A 75 -12.54 -4.87 -2.61
CA THR A 75 -11.13 -4.51 -2.72
C THR A 75 -10.85 -3.80 -4.04
N VAL A 76 -10.21 -2.65 -3.96
CA VAL A 76 -9.60 -1.97 -5.11
C VAL A 76 -8.11 -2.32 -5.12
N LEU A 77 -7.64 -2.90 -6.23
CA LEU A 77 -6.23 -3.25 -6.42
C LEU A 77 -5.58 -2.30 -7.43
N ILE A 78 -4.47 -1.68 -7.03
CA ILE A 78 -3.60 -0.89 -7.90
C ILE A 78 -2.28 -1.62 -7.99
N ALA A 79 -1.95 -2.07 -9.20
CA ALA A 79 -0.76 -2.86 -9.45
C ALA A 79 0.23 -2.07 -10.30
N ASN A 80 1.42 -1.83 -9.75
CA ASN A 80 2.56 -1.33 -10.49
C ASN A 80 3.80 -2.16 -10.15
N THR A 81 4.20 -3.03 -11.08
CA THR A 81 5.30 -3.97 -10.85
C THR A 81 6.66 -3.29 -10.98
N SER A 82 7.72 -3.93 -10.47
CA SER A 82 9.09 -3.39 -10.48
C SER A 82 9.63 -3.07 -11.88
N ASN A 83 9.15 -3.72 -12.94
CA ASN A 83 9.54 -3.46 -14.32
C ASN A 83 8.69 -2.40 -15.04
N MET A 84 7.66 -1.85 -14.39
CA MET A 84 6.83 -0.76 -14.94
C MET A 84 7.50 0.62 -14.72
N PRO A 85 7.06 1.67 -15.44
CA PRO A 85 7.67 3.00 -15.35
C PRO A 85 7.80 3.53 -13.92
N VAL A 86 8.93 4.15 -13.62
CA VAL A 86 9.24 4.66 -12.27
C VAL A 86 8.24 5.73 -11.84
N ALA A 87 7.85 6.63 -12.75
CA ALA A 87 6.82 7.64 -12.49
C ALA A 87 5.46 7.01 -12.13
N ALA A 88 5.14 5.82 -12.67
CA ALA A 88 3.91 5.12 -12.32
C ALA A 88 3.92 4.58 -10.88
N ARG A 89 5.10 4.39 -10.26
CA ARG A 89 5.21 3.98 -8.83
C ARG A 89 4.77 5.09 -7.89
N GLU A 90 5.14 6.33 -8.20
CA GLU A 90 4.65 7.48 -7.43
C GLU A 90 3.15 7.68 -7.66
N ALA A 91 2.71 7.61 -8.92
CA ALA A 91 1.31 7.75 -9.26
C ALA A 91 0.41 6.67 -8.62
N SER A 92 0.90 5.43 -8.45
CA SER A 92 0.10 4.35 -7.86
C SER A 92 -0.27 4.62 -6.40
N ILE A 93 0.65 5.21 -5.63
CA ILE A 93 0.42 5.60 -4.23
C ILE A 93 -0.66 6.69 -4.16
N TYR A 94 -0.50 7.76 -4.94
CA TYR A 94 -1.45 8.87 -4.95
C TYR A 94 -2.83 8.47 -5.49
N THR A 95 -2.87 7.58 -6.49
CA THR A 95 -4.13 7.05 -7.02
C THR A 95 -4.87 6.27 -5.94
N GLY A 96 -4.17 5.44 -5.17
CA GLY A 96 -4.79 4.63 -4.13
C GLY A 96 -5.32 5.44 -2.95
N ILE A 97 -4.56 6.43 -2.47
CA ILE A 97 -5.07 7.31 -1.41
C ILE A 97 -6.26 8.12 -1.89
N THR A 98 -6.23 8.66 -3.11
CA THR A 98 -7.37 9.42 -3.66
C THR A 98 -8.63 8.56 -3.76
N ILE A 99 -8.51 7.30 -4.18
CA ILE A 99 -9.65 6.37 -4.19
C ILE A 99 -10.12 6.05 -2.77
N ALA A 100 -9.20 5.87 -1.82
CA ALA A 100 -9.56 5.65 -0.43
C ALA A 100 -10.31 6.85 0.17
N GLU A 101 -9.88 8.07 -0.12
CA GLU A 101 -10.56 9.29 0.28
C GLU A 101 -11.96 9.40 -0.33
N TYR A 102 -12.13 9.02 -1.60
CA TYR A 102 -13.44 9.00 -2.23
C TYR A 102 -14.44 8.10 -1.48
N PHE A 103 -14.03 6.89 -1.08
CA PHE A 103 -14.90 6.00 -0.29
C PHE A 103 -15.07 6.48 1.16
N ARG A 104 -14.04 7.08 1.75
CA ARG A 104 -14.12 7.72 3.08
C ARG A 104 -15.18 8.83 3.08
N ASP A 105 -15.20 9.67 2.03
CA ASP A 105 -16.13 10.80 1.92
C ASP A 105 -17.59 10.35 1.75
N MET A 106 -17.82 9.11 1.31
CA MET A 106 -19.15 8.47 1.34
C MET A 106 -19.55 7.94 2.73
N GLY A 107 -18.67 8.04 3.73
CA GLY A 107 -18.88 7.55 5.08
C GLY A 107 -18.46 6.09 5.29
N TYR A 108 -17.65 5.50 4.40
CA TYR A 108 -17.11 4.16 4.58
C TYR A 108 -15.80 4.16 5.38
N ASP A 109 -15.63 3.13 6.21
CA ASP A 109 -14.33 2.80 6.80
C ASP A 109 -13.44 2.13 5.73
N VAL A 110 -12.31 2.76 5.40
CA VAL A 110 -11.39 2.29 4.37
C VAL A 110 -10.05 1.86 4.97
N ALA A 111 -9.56 0.68 4.57
CA ALA A 111 -8.22 0.20 4.90
C ALA A 111 -7.33 0.28 3.65
N LEU A 112 -6.32 1.17 3.68
CA LEU A 112 -5.33 1.29 2.62
C LEU A 112 -4.04 0.55 3.00
N MET A 113 -3.55 -0.30 2.11
CA MET A 113 -2.27 -1.01 2.24
C MET A 113 -1.37 -0.63 1.07
N ALA A 114 -0.18 -0.14 1.36
CA ALA A 114 0.84 0.17 0.37
C ALA A 114 2.05 -0.78 0.55
N ASP A 115 2.19 -1.75 -0.36
CA ASP A 115 3.31 -2.69 -0.40
C ASP A 115 4.12 -2.42 -1.70
N SER A 116 5.30 -1.78 -1.66
CA SER A 116 5.95 -1.20 -0.49
C SER A 116 6.26 0.29 -0.66
N THR A 117 6.09 1.03 0.43
CA THR A 117 6.45 2.46 0.50
C THR A 117 7.95 2.70 0.37
N SER A 118 8.79 1.69 0.67
CA SER A 118 10.23 1.75 0.40
C SER A 118 10.53 1.82 -1.10
N ARG A 119 9.81 1.05 -1.94
CA ARG A 119 9.97 1.12 -3.41
C ARG A 119 9.44 2.42 -4.01
N TRP A 120 8.46 3.04 -3.36
CA TRP A 120 8.03 4.39 -3.69
C TRP A 120 9.15 5.41 -3.39
N ALA A 121 9.79 5.34 -2.23
CA ALA A 121 10.93 6.21 -1.91
C ALA A 121 12.11 6.02 -2.89
N GLU A 122 12.41 4.78 -3.29
CA GLU A 122 13.41 4.52 -4.34
C GLU A 122 13.03 5.15 -5.68
N ALA A 123 11.75 5.15 -6.03
CA ALA A 123 11.26 5.80 -7.25
C ALA A 123 11.48 7.32 -7.19
N LEU A 124 11.17 7.95 -6.04
CA LEU A 124 11.45 9.37 -5.81
C LEU A 124 12.94 9.69 -5.92
N ARG A 125 13.81 8.82 -5.40
CA ARG A 125 15.26 8.93 -5.55
C ARG A 125 15.70 8.89 -7.01
N GLU A 126 15.17 7.95 -7.78
CA GLU A 126 15.54 7.84 -9.20
C GLU A 126 15.04 9.05 -10.02
N ILE A 127 13.83 9.54 -9.74
CA ILE A 127 13.28 10.74 -10.39
C ILE A 127 14.13 11.97 -10.05
N SER A 128 14.42 12.19 -8.77
CA SER A 128 15.26 13.29 -8.28
C SER A 128 16.65 13.27 -8.90
N GLY A 129 17.27 12.10 -9.00
CA GLY A 129 18.56 11.92 -9.67
C GLY A 129 18.53 12.26 -11.16
N ARG A 130 17.42 11.96 -11.86
CA ARG A 130 17.24 12.34 -13.28
C ARG A 130 16.98 13.83 -13.47
N LEU A 131 16.44 14.51 -12.46
CA LEU A 131 16.24 15.95 -12.43
C LEU A 131 17.50 16.72 -12.01
N GLU A 132 18.60 16.01 -11.72
CA GLU A 132 19.88 16.57 -11.25
C GLU A 132 19.73 17.41 -9.97
N GLU A 133 18.77 17.03 -9.12
CA GLU A 133 18.59 17.68 -7.82
C GLU A 133 19.72 17.28 -6.87
N MET A 134 20.02 18.16 -5.91
CA MET A 134 21.01 17.84 -4.89
C MET A 134 20.49 16.72 -3.98
N PRO A 135 21.21 15.58 -3.88
CA PRO A 135 20.79 14.46 -3.04
C PRO A 135 20.88 14.85 -1.57
N GLY A 136 19.89 14.41 -0.79
CA GLY A 136 19.89 14.42 0.65
C GLY A 136 20.55 13.16 1.23
N GLU A 137 20.12 12.76 2.42
CA GLU A 137 20.63 11.56 3.11
C GLU A 137 20.42 10.28 2.27
N ASP A 138 21.44 9.42 2.24
CA ASP A 138 21.46 8.15 1.48
C ASP A 138 21.08 8.25 -0.02
N GLY A 139 21.20 9.46 -0.57
CA GLY A 139 20.87 9.76 -1.96
C GLY A 139 19.39 10.06 -2.22
N TYR A 140 18.52 10.03 -1.21
CA TYR A 140 17.10 10.39 -1.36
C TYR A 140 16.92 11.91 -1.53
N PRO A 141 15.83 12.36 -2.17
CA PRO A 141 15.53 13.79 -2.26
C PRO A 141 15.30 14.39 -0.87
N ALA A 142 15.70 15.65 -0.68
CA ALA A 142 15.51 16.36 0.60
C ALA A 142 14.02 16.46 1.02
N TYR A 143 13.09 16.37 0.06
CA TYR A 143 11.65 16.43 0.31
C TYR A 143 11.02 15.06 0.63
N LEU A 144 11.79 13.97 0.75
CA LEU A 144 11.24 12.63 1.02
C LEU A 144 10.40 12.61 2.30
N ALA A 145 10.91 13.18 3.40
CA ALA A 145 10.20 13.21 4.67
C ALA A 145 8.88 13.98 4.57
N SER A 146 8.88 15.14 3.90
CA SER A 146 7.69 15.94 3.67
C SER A 146 6.65 15.18 2.83
N LYS A 147 7.07 14.48 1.77
CA LYS A 147 6.18 13.68 0.92
C LYS A 147 5.53 12.53 1.66
N ILE A 148 6.28 11.84 2.52
CA ILE A 148 5.75 10.77 3.36
C ILE A 148 4.76 11.35 4.39
N ALA A 149 5.09 12.50 4.99
CA ALA A 149 4.20 13.16 5.95
C ALA A 149 2.91 13.70 5.31
N GLU A 150 2.94 14.14 4.05
CA GLU A 150 1.74 14.56 3.30
C GLU A 150 0.82 13.37 2.98
N PHE A 151 1.39 12.17 2.86
CA PHE A 151 0.64 10.97 2.50
C PHE A 151 -0.12 10.35 3.69
N TYR A 152 0.42 10.47 4.91
CA TYR A 152 -0.13 9.89 6.13
C TYR A 152 -0.93 10.89 6.96
#